data_AF-A0A4Q3MD90-F1
#
_entry.id   AF-A0A4Q3MD90-F1
#
_cell.length_a   1.000
_cell.length_b   1.000
_cell.length_c   1.000
_cell.angle_alpha   90.00
_cell.angle_beta   90.00
_cell.angle_gamma   90.00
#
_symmetry.space_group_name_H-M   'P 1'
#
loop_
_entity.id
_entity.type
_entity.pdbx_description
1 polymer ?
#
loop_
_entity_poly.entity_id
_entity_poly.type
_entity_poly.pdbx_seq_one_letter_code
_entity_poly.pdbx_strand_id
1 'polypeptide(L)'
;MPVSATHRPALASPSRRYAWRTLAFMALYAVLNVGAIFGVFDAWIGTTAGWALALAVALPLAGQIWAVLRLVVESDEYMRVIWAKRVILSAGIAMVICSAWGFGETYANAPHLKAWLIFPLFWAVSAVVWPFVRSSR
;
A
#
# COMPACT_ATOMS: atom_id res chain seq x y z
N MET A 1 51.25 9.60 -4.70
CA MET A 1 50.28 9.65 -3.58
C MET A 1 49.09 8.75 -3.95
N PRO A 2 48.79 7.68 -3.20
CA PRO A 2 47.62 6.86 -3.50
C PRO A 2 46.36 7.59 -3.04
N VAL A 3 45.37 7.69 -3.92
CA VAL A 3 44.05 8.26 -3.61
C VAL A 3 43.33 7.28 -2.69
N SER A 4 43.14 7.66 -1.43
CA SER A 4 42.37 6.87 -0.47
C SER A 4 40.94 6.70 -0.97
N ALA A 5 40.59 5.48 -1.39
CA ALA A 5 39.22 5.11 -1.70
C ALA A 5 38.38 5.24 -0.42
N THR A 6 37.57 6.30 -0.34
CA THR A 6 36.60 6.47 0.73
C THR A 6 35.57 5.35 0.62
N HIS A 7 35.66 4.37 1.50
CA HIS A 7 34.68 3.29 1.60
C HIS A 7 33.36 3.90 2.08
N ARG A 8 32.53 4.38 1.15
CA ARG A 8 31.17 4.78 1.46
C ARG A 8 30.46 3.53 2.01
N PRO A 9 29.83 3.58 3.19
CA PRO A 9 29.05 2.46 3.67
C PRO A 9 28.01 2.12 2.60
N ALA A 10 27.84 0.83 2.31
CA ALA A 10 26.85 0.37 1.34
C ALA A 10 25.47 0.88 1.80
N LEU A 11 24.99 1.96 1.17
CA LEU A 11 23.66 2.48 1.43
C LEU A 11 22.68 1.33 1.16
N ALA A 12 21.82 1.03 2.14
CA ALA A 12 20.83 -0.03 1.98
C ALA A 12 20.07 0.13 0.66
N SER A 13 19.96 -0.95 -0.12
CA SER A 13 19.32 -0.91 -1.44
C SER A 13 17.92 -0.30 -1.38
N PRO A 14 17.44 0.37 -2.44
CA PRO A 14 16.08 0.93 -2.49
C PRO A 14 15.02 -0.08 -2.06
N SER A 15 15.15 -1.34 -2.49
CA SER A 15 14.28 -2.44 -2.10
C SER A 15 14.33 -2.75 -0.61
N ARG A 16 15.49 -2.72 0.03
CA ARG A 16 15.63 -2.95 1.49
C ARG A 16 14.97 -1.82 2.30
N ARG A 17 15.14 -0.57 1.85
CA ARG A 17 14.50 0.59 2.49
C ARG A 17 12.98 0.53 2.34
N TYR A 18 12.50 0.17 1.15
CA TYR A 18 11.09 -0.08 0.89
C TYR A 18 10.54 -1.18 1.81
N ALA A 19 11.20 -2.34 1.88
CA ALA A 19 10.77 -3.46 2.73
C ALA A 19 10.63 -3.05 4.20
N TRP A 20 11.60 -2.29 4.73
CA TRP A 20 11.53 -1.77 6.10
C TRP A 20 10.39 -0.79 6.31
N ARG A 21 10.18 0.17 5.40
CA ARG A 21 9.05 1.12 5.46
C ARG A 21 7.72 0.38 5.43
N THR A 22 7.57 -0.59 4.52
CA THR A 22 6.38 -1.42 4.41
C THR A 22 6.14 -2.25 5.66
N LEU A 23 7.17 -2.92 6.19
CA LEU A 23 7.05 -3.68 7.43
C LEU A 23 6.58 -2.78 8.58
N ALA A 24 7.17 -1.59 8.73
CA ALA A 24 6.81 -0.66 9.79
C ALA A 24 5.35 -0.19 9.69
N PHE A 25 4.91 0.25 8.51
CA PHE A 25 3.53 0.68 8.31
C PHE A 25 2.53 -0.46 8.45
N MET A 26 2.81 -1.63 7.88
CA MET A 26 1.91 -2.78 8.01
C MET A 26 1.85 -3.31 9.44
N ALA A 27 2.94 -3.26 10.20
CA ALA A 27 2.94 -3.59 11.62
C ALA A 27 2.04 -2.63 12.41
N LEU A 28 2.16 -1.31 12.17
CA LEU A 28 1.29 -0.33 12.82
C LEU A 28 -0.19 -0.53 12.44
N TYR A 29 -0.48 -0.76 11.17
CA TYR A 29 -1.82 -1.09 10.69
C TYR A 29 -2.38 -2.34 11.40
N ALA A 30 -1.58 -3.41 11.47
CA ALA A 30 -1.98 -4.66 12.11
C ALA A 30 -2.25 -4.45 13.60
N VAL A 31 -1.36 -3.76 14.33
CA VAL A 31 -1.53 -3.49 15.77
C VAL A 31 -2.82 -2.71 16.05
N LEU A 32 -3.12 -1.68 15.25
CA LEU A 32 -4.35 -0.89 15.40
C LEU A 32 -5.61 -1.74 15.16
N ASN A 33 -5.63 -2.56 14.11
CA ASN A 33 -6.77 -3.41 13.79
C ASN A 33 -6.93 -4.56 14.78
N VAL A 34 -5.83 -5.16 15.22
CA VAL A 34 -5.82 -6.18 16.27
C VAL A 34 -6.38 -5.59 17.57
N GLY A 35 -5.95 -4.39 17.96
CA GLY A 35 -6.52 -3.68 19.10
C GLY A 35 -8.03 -3.46 18.95
N ALA A 36 -8.49 -3.04 17.77
CA ALA A 36 -9.91 -2.88 17.49
C ALA A 36 -10.69 -4.20 17.59
N ILE A 37 -10.15 -5.30 17.07
CA ILE A 37 -10.78 -6.64 17.14
C ILE A 37 -10.88 -7.14 18.59
N PHE A 38 -9.87 -6.85 19.42
CA PHE A 38 -9.86 -7.23 20.84
C PHE A 38 -10.58 -6.21 21.76
N GLY A 39 -11.29 -5.24 21.18
CA GLY A 39 -12.14 -4.32 21.92
C GLY A 39 -11.42 -3.16 22.62
N VAL A 40 -10.13 -2.94 22.34
CA VAL A 40 -9.33 -1.83 22.93
C VAL A 40 -9.97 -0.47 22.64
N PHE A 41 -10.69 -0.36 21.53
CA PHE A 41 -11.32 0.89 21.09
C PHE A 41 -12.85 0.85 21.10
N ASP A 42 -13.49 -0.12 21.74
CA ASP A 42 -14.95 -0.28 21.71
C ASP A 42 -15.69 0.98 22.20
N ALA A 43 -15.16 1.63 23.24
CA ALA A 43 -15.71 2.88 23.77
C ALA A 43 -15.66 4.05 22.77
N TRP A 44 -14.85 3.96 21.71
CA TRP A 44 -14.70 5.02 20.71
C TRP A 44 -15.59 4.80 19.49
N ILE A 45 -16.08 3.58 19.27
CA ILE A 45 -16.92 3.23 18.13
C ILE A 45 -18.22 4.04 18.16
N GLY A 46 -18.58 4.68 17.05
CA GLY A 46 -19.79 5.51 16.93
C GLY A 46 -19.69 6.91 17.57
N THR A 47 -18.58 7.21 18.25
CA THR A 47 -18.34 8.54 18.86
C THR A 47 -17.45 9.41 17.97
N THR A 48 -17.31 10.69 18.32
CA THR A 48 -16.35 11.58 17.66
C THR A 48 -14.91 11.07 17.77
N ALA A 49 -14.55 10.38 18.86
CA ALA A 49 -13.23 9.76 19.02
C ALA A 49 -12.98 8.61 18.01
N GLY A 50 -14.04 7.98 17.50
CA GLY A 50 -13.95 6.98 16.43
C GLY A 50 -13.33 7.53 15.14
N TRP A 51 -13.49 8.82 14.85
CA TRP A 51 -12.81 9.46 13.72
C TRP A 51 -11.29 9.51 13.91
N ALA A 52 -10.81 9.70 15.14
CA ALA A 52 -9.38 9.67 15.44
C ALA A 52 -8.80 8.28 15.17
N LEU A 53 -9.53 7.22 15.55
CA LEU A 53 -9.14 5.84 15.22
C LEU A 53 -9.14 5.58 13.71
N ALA A 54 -10.18 6.03 13.00
CA ALA A 54 -10.26 5.88 11.54
C ALA A 54 -9.07 6.55 10.84
N LEU A 55 -8.71 7.77 11.25
CA LEU A 55 -7.54 8.48 10.75
C LEU A 55 -6.23 7.77 11.14
N ALA A 56 -6.12 7.29 12.37
CA ALA A 56 -4.95 6.55 12.85
C ALA A 56 -4.71 5.27 12.03
N VAL A 57 -5.77 4.54 11.65
CA VAL A 57 -5.69 3.35 10.80
C VAL A 57 -5.39 3.70 9.34
N ALA A 58 -5.88 4.85 8.86
CA ALA A 58 -5.62 5.33 7.49
C ALA A 58 -4.17 5.82 7.28
N LEU A 59 -3.51 6.37 8.32
CA LEU A 59 -2.14 6.87 8.25
C LEU A 59 -1.12 5.82 7.78
N PRO A 60 -1.09 4.58 8.31
CA PRO A 60 -0.29 3.49 7.77
C PRO A 60 -0.52 3.22 6.28
N LEU A 61 -1.76 3.32 5.79
CA LEU A 61 -2.08 3.09 4.38
C LEU A 61 -1.48 4.19 3.50
N ALA A 62 -1.59 5.45 3.93
CA ALA A 62 -0.93 6.57 3.26
C ALA A 62 0.61 6.41 3.29
N GLY A 63 1.16 5.98 4.42
CA GLY A 63 2.58 5.66 4.56
C GLY A 63 3.05 4.57 3.61
N GLN A 64 2.21 3.56 3.39
CA GLN A 64 2.50 2.49 2.44
C GLN A 64 2.51 2.98 0.98
N ILE A 65 1.54 3.82 0.58
CA ILE A 65 1.54 4.43 -0.76
C ILE A 65 2.81 5.28 -0.94
N TRP A 66 3.14 6.10 0.07
CA TRP A 66 4.38 6.88 0.07
C TRP A 66 5.63 6.00 -0.06
N ALA A 67 5.69 4.85 0.64
CA ALA A 67 6.82 3.93 0.56
C ALA A 67 7.03 3.39 -0.87
N VAL A 68 5.94 3.07 -1.57
CA VAL A 68 5.99 2.66 -2.99
C VAL A 68 6.45 3.80 -3.88
N LEU A 69 5.94 5.02 -3.70
CA LEU A 69 6.39 6.19 -4.46
C LEU A 69 7.89 6.47 -4.25
N ARG A 70 8.36 6.33 -3.01
CA ARG A 70 9.80 6.42 -2.69
C ARG A 70 10.61 5.34 -3.39
N LEU A 71 10.10 4.11 -3.49
CA LEU A 71 10.75 3.05 -4.27
C LEU A 71 10.88 3.43 -5.75
N VAL A 72 9.82 3.98 -6.36
CA VAL A 72 9.83 4.45 -7.75
C VAL A 72 10.89 5.53 -7.96
N VAL A 73 10.94 6.54 -7.08
CA VAL A 73 11.89 7.66 -7.17
C VAL A 73 13.33 7.21 -6.91
N GLU A 74 13.54 6.31 -5.95
CA GLU A 74 14.87 5.80 -5.58
C GLU A 74 15.40 4.73 -6.57
N SER A 75 14.56 4.24 -7.49
CA SER A 75 14.94 3.29 -8.54
C SER A 75 15.64 3.98 -9.72
N ASP A 76 16.48 3.21 -10.42
CA ASP A 76 17.02 3.59 -11.73
C ASP A 76 15.91 3.79 -12.77
N GLU A 77 16.24 4.42 -13.91
CA GLU A 77 15.27 4.80 -14.95
C GLU A 77 14.48 3.60 -15.49
N TYR A 78 15.15 2.47 -15.72
CA TYR A 78 14.52 1.26 -16.24
C TYR A 78 13.53 0.66 -15.22
N MET A 79 13.97 0.51 -13.96
CA MET A 79 13.12 0.02 -12.87
C MET A 79 12.00 0.99 -12.52
N ARG A 80 12.23 2.30 -12.61
CA ARG A 80 11.22 3.33 -12.33
C ARG A 80 10.02 3.19 -13.26
N VAL A 81 10.25 3.00 -14.55
CA VAL A 81 9.19 2.77 -15.54
C VAL A 81 8.42 1.48 -15.22
N ILE A 82 9.12 0.40 -14.87
CA ILE A 82 8.49 -0.88 -14.50
C ILE A 82 7.63 -0.73 -13.24
N TRP A 83 8.12 -0.06 -12.20
CA TRP A 83 7.36 0.18 -10.97
C TRP A 83 6.14 1.07 -11.21
N ALA A 84 6.27 2.12 -12.00
CA ALA A 84 5.14 2.97 -12.37
C ALA A 84 4.07 2.16 -13.13
N LYS A 85 4.47 1.38 -14.14
CA LYS A 85 3.56 0.50 -14.92
C LYS A 85 2.83 -0.50 -14.02
N ARG A 86 3.55 -1.13 -13.08
CA ARG A 86 2.99 -2.06 -12.08
C ARG A 86 1.90 -1.43 -11.23
N VAL A 87 2.18 -0.25 -10.66
CA VAL A 87 1.23 0.46 -9.79
C VAL A 87 0.02 0.94 -10.57
N ILE A 88 0.23 1.56 -11.75
CA ILE A 88 -0.85 2.07 -12.60
C ILE A 88 -1.79 0.94 -13.03
N LEU A 89 -1.23 -0.18 -13.51
CA LEU A 89 -2.04 -1.31 -13.95
C LEU A 89 -2.84 -1.92 -12.80
N SER A 90 -2.22 -2.08 -11.63
CA SER A 90 -2.90 -2.62 -10.46
C SER A 90 -4.01 -1.69 -9.96
N ALA A 91 -3.76 -0.37 -9.95
CA ALA A 91 -4.76 0.63 -9.59
C ALA A 91 -5.93 0.66 -10.58
N GLY A 92 -5.64 0.61 -11.88
CA GLY A 92 -6.66 0.57 -12.93
C GLY A 92 -7.56 -0.66 -12.83
N ILE A 93 -6.98 -1.84 -12.62
CA ILE A 93 -7.75 -3.09 -12.45
C ILE A 93 -8.58 -3.04 -11.15
N ALA A 94 -7.98 -2.63 -10.03
CA ALA A 94 -8.70 -2.49 -8.76
C ALA A 94 -9.87 -1.49 -8.88
N MET A 95 -9.67 -0.37 -9.59
CA MET A 95 -10.70 0.62 -9.86
C MET A 95 -11.85 0.02 -10.69
N VAL A 96 -11.55 -0.74 -11.75
CA VAL A 96 -12.58 -1.41 -12.55
C VAL A 96 -13.38 -2.41 -11.71
N ILE A 97 -12.72 -3.23 -10.89
CA ILE A 97 -13.38 -4.22 -10.02
C ILE A 97 -14.28 -3.51 -9.00
N CYS A 98 -13.78 -2.48 -8.32
CA CYS A 98 -14.57 -1.72 -7.35
C CYS A 98 -15.78 -1.05 -7.99
N SER A 99 -15.62 -0.42 -9.16
CA SER A 99 -16.72 0.21 -9.89
C SER A 99 -17.75 -0.82 -10.34
N ALA A 100 -17.31 -1.96 -10.88
CA ALA A 100 -18.21 -3.05 -11.27
C ALA A 100 -19.02 -3.56 -10.07
N TRP A 101 -18.39 -3.72 -8.90
CA TRP A 101 -19.10 -4.12 -7.69
C TRP A 101 -20.08 -3.04 -7.21
N GLY A 102 -19.69 -1.76 -7.21
CA GLY A 102 -20.58 -0.65 -6.86
C GLY A 102 -21.82 -0.56 -7.76
N PHE A 103 -21.66 -0.82 -9.07
CA PHE A 103 -22.78 -0.98 -9.98
C PHE A 103 -23.63 -2.23 -9.65
N GLY A 104 -23.00 -3.33 -9.23
CA GLY A 104 -23.70 -4.51 -8.71
C GLY A 104 -24.55 -4.20 -7.47
N GLU A 105 -24.03 -3.42 -6.52
CA GLU A 105 -24.78 -2.96 -5.34
C GLU A 105 -25.98 -2.09 -5.78
N THR A 106 -25.80 -1.23 -6.78
CA THR A 106 -26.83 -0.29 -7.25
C THR A 106 -27.91 -0.95 -8.08
N TYR A 107 -27.53 -1.83 -9.02
CA TYR A 107 -28.43 -2.35 -10.07
C TYR A 107 -28.80 -3.81 -9.88
N ALA A 108 -27.97 -4.61 -9.20
CA ALA A 108 -28.14 -6.05 -9.06
C ALA A 108 -28.43 -6.49 -7.61
N ASN A 109 -28.65 -5.53 -6.69
CA ASN A 109 -28.87 -5.79 -5.26
C ASN A 109 -27.76 -6.65 -4.63
N ALA A 110 -26.51 -6.45 -5.08
CA ALA A 110 -25.36 -7.15 -4.52
C ALA A 110 -25.14 -6.75 -3.04
N PRO A 111 -24.53 -7.63 -2.22
CA PRO A 111 -24.23 -7.29 -0.83
C PRO A 111 -23.30 -6.08 -0.71
N HIS A 112 -23.60 -5.18 0.24
CA HIS A 112 -22.78 -4.02 0.50
C HIS A 112 -21.42 -4.40 1.09
N LEU A 113 -20.35 -4.01 0.42
CA LEU A 113 -18.98 -4.22 0.89
C LEU A 113 -18.40 -2.97 1.55
N LYS A 114 -17.58 -3.18 2.57
CA LYS A 114 -16.91 -2.07 3.26
C LYS A 114 -15.85 -1.45 2.35
N ALA A 115 -15.87 -0.12 2.21
CA ALA A 115 -14.95 0.61 1.34
C ALA A 115 -13.46 0.35 1.63
N TRP A 116 -13.09 0.04 2.88
CA TRP A 116 -11.70 -0.25 3.23
C TRP A 116 -11.13 -1.50 2.54
N LEU A 117 -11.99 -2.38 1.98
CA LEU A 117 -11.59 -3.56 1.20
C LEU A 117 -10.89 -3.21 -0.13
N ILE A 118 -10.98 -1.96 -0.60
CA ILE A 118 -10.23 -1.51 -1.78
C ILE A 118 -8.72 -1.65 -1.59
N PHE A 119 -8.21 -1.45 -0.37
CA PHE A 119 -6.79 -1.51 -0.08
C PHE A 119 -6.23 -2.94 -0.20
N PRO A 120 -6.77 -3.97 0.48
CA PRO A 120 -6.32 -5.35 0.27
C PRO A 120 -6.58 -5.82 -1.17
N LEU A 121 -7.67 -5.38 -1.83
CA LEU A 121 -7.90 -5.69 -3.24
C LEU A 121 -6.78 -5.18 -4.14
N PHE A 122 -6.35 -3.93 -3.97
CA PHE A 122 -5.22 -3.36 -4.73
C PHE A 122 -3.95 -4.21 -4.58
N TRP A 123 -3.64 -4.67 -3.36
CA TRP A 123 -2.47 -5.50 -3.11
C TRP A 123 -2.62 -6.93 -3.64
N ALA A 124 -3.83 -7.51 -3.58
CA ALA A 124 -4.12 -8.80 -4.19
C ALA A 124 -3.95 -8.76 -5.72
N VAL A 125 -4.49 -7.73 -6.37
CA VAL A 125 -4.28 -7.47 -7.79
C VAL A 125 -2.78 -7.26 -8.08
N SER A 126 -2.08 -6.48 -7.26
CA SER A 126 -0.64 -6.25 -7.41
C SER A 126 0.17 -7.55 -7.36
N ALA A 127 -0.14 -8.46 -6.44
CA ALA A 127 0.52 -9.75 -6.32
C ALA A 127 0.37 -10.61 -7.59
N VAL A 128 -0.79 -10.51 -8.26
CA VAL A 128 -1.04 -11.19 -9.54
C VAL A 128 -0.35 -10.46 -10.70
N VAL A 129 -0.47 -9.13 -10.78
CA VAL A 129 -0.04 -8.34 -11.94
C VAL A 129 1.49 -8.19 -12.02
N TRP A 130 2.14 -7.90 -10.90
CA TRP A 130 3.55 -7.49 -10.89
C TRP A 130 4.52 -8.55 -11.45
N PRO A 131 4.32 -9.87 -11.23
CA PRO A 131 5.12 -10.91 -11.87
C PRO A 131 5.07 -10.93 -13.39
N PHE A 132 4.02 -10.41 -14.02
CA PHE A 132 3.91 -10.35 -15.49
C PHE A 132 4.52 -9.07 -16.07
N VAL A 133 4.61 -7.99 -15.27
CA VAL A 133 5.23 -6.73 -15.68
C VAL A 133 6.73 -6.78 -15.35
N ARG A 134 7.51 -7.37 -16.26
CA ARG A 134 8.98 -7.53 -16.13
C ARG A 134 9.81 -6.64 -17.06
N SER A 135 9.19 -5.96 -18.02
CA SER A 135 9.90 -5.17 -19.03
C SER A 135 9.27 -3.79 -19.21
N SER A 136 10.10 -2.81 -19.61
CA SER A 136 9.69 -1.44 -19.93
C SER A 136 9.10 -1.28 -21.34
N ARG A 137 9.25 -2.30 -22.20
CA ARG A 137 8.65 -2.32 -23.54
C ARG A 137 7.16 -2.66 -23.49
#